data_AF-A0A1X0IRE0-F1
#
_entry.id   AF-A0A1X0IRE0-F1
#
_cell.length_a   1.000
_cell.length_b   1.000
_cell.length_c   1.000
_cell.angle_alpha   90.00
_cell.angle_beta   90.00
_cell.angle_gamma   90.00
#
_symmetry.space_group_name_H-M   'P 1'
#
loop_
_entity.id
_entity.type
_entity.pdbx_description
1 polymer ?
#
loop_
_entity_poly.entity_id
_entity_poly.type
_entity_poly.pdbx_seq_one_letter_code
_entity_poly.pdbx_strand_id
1 'polypeptide(L)'
;MRVACAISSISALVLAPMASADPPSPVPDPILSPLAPGQVVRIGPIAGTGTPTRDYGIGATDLCEFMEFPTELLQICGDSFAGQGVGFGGWFSPVALRVAGDSVDDPEGIRYTGVVGVDKPLLADPKPPGASQLPAGVVQINRQNYLLVTTTKDLVPQTSRLVKAVAGQGGWQTVAGSQRPASYAGGRQTQISGYYDPIPTPDSQTGWVYIVANNFDRSGPVMLYRATRETFTDRARWQGWAAGPGGGWNKTPTPLWPDKVGEMSLREVDGKPVLSYFNASTGNMEMRVAYDPTGLGTAPVTTVVQAGDWPDPEDSLPPSDDNRLAQPYGGYISPGSTLDEVRVFISQWNTTPRDRAPYRVLQFAVNPIKPW
;
A
#
# COMPACT_ATOMS: atom_id res chain seq x y z
N MET A 1 -72.02 -42.36 -26.77
CA MET A 1 -71.43 -41.62 -25.63
C MET A 1 -69.98 -42.01 -25.50
N ARG A 2 -69.05 -41.10 -25.83
CA ARG A 2 -67.59 -41.25 -25.64
C ARG A 2 -67.18 -40.31 -24.50
N VAL A 3 -66.42 -40.80 -23.54
CA VAL A 3 -65.83 -40.00 -22.46
C VAL A 3 -64.39 -39.68 -22.85
N ALA A 4 -64.04 -38.39 -22.86
CA ALA A 4 -62.69 -37.90 -23.09
C ALA A 4 -62.05 -37.54 -21.74
N CYS A 5 -60.87 -38.09 -21.45
CA CYS A 5 -60.02 -37.70 -20.33
C CYS A 5 -59.18 -36.48 -20.74
N ALA A 6 -59.32 -35.37 -20.01
CA ALA A 6 -58.43 -34.22 -20.10
C ALA A 6 -57.34 -34.33 -19.01
N ILE A 7 -56.08 -34.28 -19.42
CA ILE A 7 -54.92 -34.17 -18.53
C ILE A 7 -54.57 -32.68 -18.43
N SER A 8 -54.71 -32.09 -17.24
CA SER A 8 -54.25 -30.72 -16.97
C SER A 8 -52.81 -30.75 -16.44
N SER A 9 -51.88 -30.21 -17.24
CA SER A 9 -50.51 -29.94 -16.82
C SER A 9 -50.45 -28.59 -16.09
N ILE A 10 -49.98 -28.59 -14.84
CA ILE A 10 -49.71 -27.38 -14.06
C ILE A 10 -48.25 -27.01 -14.26
N SER A 11 -47.97 -25.93 -14.97
CA SER A 11 -46.65 -25.32 -15.04
C SER A 11 -46.47 -24.36 -13.87
N ALA A 12 -45.62 -24.71 -12.90
CA ALA A 12 -45.20 -23.80 -11.85
C ALA A 12 -44.11 -22.87 -12.37
N LEU A 13 -44.42 -21.57 -12.52
CA LEU A 13 -43.41 -20.53 -12.72
C LEU A 13 -42.66 -20.33 -11.40
N VAL A 14 -41.39 -20.74 -11.35
CA VAL A 14 -40.47 -20.37 -10.27
C VAL A 14 -39.95 -18.96 -10.57
N LEU A 15 -40.47 -17.97 -9.84
CA LEU A 15 -39.92 -16.60 -9.84
C LEU A 15 -38.61 -16.62 -9.04
N ALA A 16 -37.48 -16.48 -9.73
CA ALA A 16 -36.20 -16.24 -9.06
C ALA A 16 -36.22 -14.82 -8.44
N PRO A 17 -35.74 -14.64 -7.19
CA PRO A 17 -35.66 -13.32 -6.59
C PRO A 17 -34.65 -12.47 -7.37
N MET A 18 -35.05 -11.25 -7.72
CA MET A 18 -34.14 -10.24 -8.24
C MET A 18 -33.11 -9.93 -7.16
N ALA A 19 -31.85 -10.30 -7.40
CA ALA A 19 -30.73 -9.83 -6.60
C ALA A 19 -30.54 -8.34 -6.90
N SER A 20 -30.88 -7.48 -5.94
CA SER A 20 -30.42 -6.10 -5.94
C SER A 20 -29.03 -6.07 -5.33
N ALA A 21 -28.06 -5.45 -6.00
CA ALA A 21 -26.84 -5.04 -5.33
C ALA A 21 -27.22 -4.03 -4.24
N ASP A 22 -26.56 -4.11 -3.08
CA ASP A 22 -26.62 -3.01 -2.11
C ASP A 22 -26.14 -1.72 -2.82
N PRO A 23 -26.78 -0.57 -2.55
CA PRO A 23 -26.29 0.69 -3.09
C PRO A 23 -24.82 0.87 -2.66
N PRO A 24 -23.95 1.42 -3.55
CA PRO A 24 -22.59 1.72 -3.17
C PRO A 24 -22.59 2.59 -1.90
N SER A 25 -21.69 2.27 -0.96
CA SER A 25 -21.50 3.11 0.22
C SER A 25 -21.28 4.56 -0.24
N PRO A 26 -21.85 5.56 0.47
CA PRO A 26 -21.61 6.96 0.13
C PRO A 26 -20.10 7.23 0.09
N VAL A 27 -19.68 8.02 -0.89
CA VAL A 27 -18.29 8.51 -0.96
C VAL A 27 -18.02 9.25 0.35
N PRO A 28 -16.91 8.96 1.05
CA PRO A 28 -16.56 9.70 2.27
C PRO A 28 -16.49 11.20 1.98
N ASP A 29 -17.06 12.02 2.86
CA ASP A 29 -16.93 13.46 2.77
C ASP A 29 -15.44 13.85 2.97
N PRO A 30 -14.93 14.90 2.28
CA PRO A 30 -13.57 15.39 2.51
C PRO A 30 -13.36 15.80 3.97
N ILE A 31 -12.20 15.47 4.54
CA ILE A 31 -11.87 15.86 5.92
C ILE A 31 -11.33 17.29 6.01
N LEU A 32 -10.84 17.83 4.90
CA LEU A 32 -10.38 19.21 4.79
C LEU A 32 -11.32 20.05 3.90
N SER A 33 -11.14 21.37 3.98
CA SER A 33 -11.64 22.28 2.95
C SER A 33 -11.15 21.86 1.56
N PRO A 34 -11.94 22.04 0.49
CA PRO A 34 -11.56 21.63 -0.85
C PRO A 34 -10.18 22.13 -1.25
N LEU A 35 -9.33 21.19 -1.66
CA LEU A 35 -7.97 21.45 -2.13
C LEU A 35 -7.99 21.78 -3.63
N ALA A 36 -7.18 22.74 -4.07
CA ALA A 36 -6.95 23.02 -5.48
C ALA A 36 -6.11 21.89 -6.13
N PRO A 37 -6.23 21.63 -7.45
CA PRO A 37 -5.38 20.65 -8.12
C PRO A 37 -3.89 20.89 -7.90
N GLY A 38 -3.16 19.85 -7.48
CA GLY A 38 -1.75 19.88 -7.09
C GLY A 38 -1.49 20.39 -5.67
N GLN A 39 -2.50 20.89 -4.95
CA GLN A 39 -2.34 21.38 -3.59
C GLN A 39 -2.15 20.21 -2.62
N VAL A 40 -1.24 20.42 -1.66
CA VAL A 40 -0.92 19.49 -0.59
C VAL A 40 -1.07 20.20 0.74
N VAL A 41 -1.59 19.50 1.74
CA VAL A 41 -1.62 19.93 3.13
C VAL A 41 -1.08 18.81 4.02
N ARG A 42 -0.16 19.14 4.91
CA ARG A 42 0.26 18.24 5.99
C ARG A 42 -0.74 18.31 7.14
N ILE A 43 -1.27 17.16 7.53
CA ILE A 43 -2.17 17.04 8.68
C ILE A 43 -1.33 16.96 9.96
N GLY A 44 -0.38 16.02 10.03
CA GLY A 44 0.52 15.93 11.19
C GLY A 44 1.26 14.60 11.32
N PRO A 45 2.14 14.48 12.31
CA PRO A 45 2.75 13.21 12.68
C PRO A 45 1.70 12.29 13.30
N ILE A 46 1.63 11.04 12.84
CA ILE A 46 0.62 10.07 13.26
C ILE A 46 1.23 8.89 14.03
N ALA A 47 2.47 8.48 13.72
CA ALA A 47 3.12 7.34 14.37
C ALA A 47 4.62 7.56 14.54
N GLY A 48 5.22 6.87 15.52
CA GLY A 48 6.64 6.92 15.80
C GLY A 48 7.05 8.11 16.69
N THR A 49 8.25 8.65 16.47
CA THR A 49 8.85 9.67 17.34
C THR A 49 7.90 10.83 17.62
N GLY A 50 7.68 11.12 18.90
CA GLY A 50 6.84 12.23 19.36
C GLY A 50 5.33 11.98 19.30
N THR A 51 4.87 10.77 18.97
CA THR A 51 3.43 10.47 18.79
C THR A 51 2.86 9.57 19.90
N PRO A 52 1.52 9.46 20.00
CA PRO A 52 0.88 8.58 20.97
C PRO A 52 1.15 7.08 20.80
N THR A 53 1.78 6.63 19.70
CA THR A 53 2.11 5.19 19.54
C THR A 53 3.03 4.66 20.63
N ARG A 54 3.74 5.54 21.34
CA ARG A 54 4.56 5.20 22.51
C ARG A 54 3.75 4.53 23.62
N ASP A 55 2.45 4.83 23.73
CA ASP A 55 1.57 4.27 24.75
C ASP A 55 1.28 2.78 24.47
N TYR A 56 1.56 2.33 23.25
CA TYR A 56 1.55 0.92 22.82
C TYR A 56 2.96 0.30 22.77
N GLY A 57 3.97 0.98 23.34
CA GLY A 57 5.36 0.52 23.32
C GLY A 57 6.06 0.70 21.98
N ILE A 58 5.55 1.55 21.09
CA ILE A 58 6.16 1.91 19.81
C ILE A 58 6.52 3.40 19.82
N GLY A 59 7.73 3.71 20.28
CA GLY A 59 8.23 5.08 20.34
C GLY A 59 8.78 5.61 19.01
N ALA A 60 9.11 4.73 18.06
CA ALA A 60 9.62 5.09 16.74
C ALA A 60 9.26 4.00 15.71
N THR A 61 8.85 4.37 14.50
CA THR A 61 8.39 3.41 13.47
C THR A 61 8.37 4.04 12.07
N ASP A 62 8.27 3.21 11.04
CA ASP A 62 8.17 3.61 9.64
C ASP A 62 7.22 2.73 8.80
N LEU A 63 7.12 3.11 7.52
CA LEU A 63 6.32 2.51 6.47
C LEU A 63 4.81 2.61 6.73
N CYS A 64 4.28 1.80 7.64
CA CYS A 64 2.87 1.81 8.06
C CYS A 64 1.86 1.77 6.90
N GLU A 65 1.94 0.73 6.06
CA GLU A 65 1.02 0.51 4.93
C GLU A 65 -0.34 -0.02 5.39
N PHE A 66 -1.44 0.51 4.84
CA PHE A 66 -2.78 0.06 5.19
C PHE A 66 -3.12 -1.35 4.70
N MET A 67 -3.78 -2.11 5.57
CA MET A 67 -4.36 -3.41 5.27
C MET A 67 -5.77 -3.49 5.86
N GLU A 68 -6.77 -3.61 4.99
CA GLU A 68 -8.18 -3.62 5.35
C GLU A 68 -8.70 -5.04 5.52
N PHE A 69 -9.29 -5.33 6.68
CA PHE A 69 -10.11 -6.52 6.89
C PHE A 69 -11.56 -6.10 7.15
N PRO A 70 -12.54 -6.99 6.92
CA PRO A 70 -13.93 -6.70 7.27
C PRO A 70 -14.16 -6.34 8.74
N THR A 71 -13.27 -6.76 9.64
CA THR A 71 -13.41 -6.62 11.10
C THR A 71 -12.41 -5.66 11.72
N GLU A 72 -11.39 -5.22 10.99
CA GLU A 72 -10.35 -4.33 11.52
C GLU A 72 -9.59 -3.62 10.40
N LEU A 73 -9.01 -2.47 10.73
CA LEU A 73 -8.07 -1.74 9.89
C LEU A 73 -6.69 -1.76 10.54
N LEU A 74 -5.67 -2.17 9.80
CA LEU A 74 -4.30 -2.21 10.26
C LEU A 74 -3.40 -1.29 9.43
N GLN A 75 -2.35 -0.76 10.06
CA GLN A 75 -1.17 -0.26 9.38
C GLN A 75 0.03 -1.17 9.70
N ILE A 76 0.63 -1.74 8.66
CA ILE A 76 1.77 -2.65 8.77
C ILE A 76 3.05 -1.83 8.68
N CYS A 77 3.71 -1.66 9.82
CA CYS A 77 4.90 -0.84 9.94
C CYS A 77 6.17 -1.68 9.86
N GLY A 78 7.26 -1.06 9.40
CA GLY A 78 8.56 -1.70 9.23
C GLY A 78 9.30 -1.86 10.53
N ASP A 79 10.56 -1.42 10.54
CA ASP A 79 11.35 -1.47 11.76
C ASP A 79 10.73 -0.53 12.80
N SER A 80 10.58 -1.03 14.02
CA SER A 80 9.90 -0.30 15.09
C SER A 80 10.64 -0.47 16.40
N PHE A 81 10.69 0.59 17.18
CA PHE A 81 11.50 0.66 18.39
C PHE A 81 10.66 1.13 19.57
N ALA A 82 10.94 0.58 20.77
CA ALA A 82 10.23 0.99 21.98
C ALA A 82 10.61 2.41 22.45
N GLY A 83 11.84 2.85 22.18
CA GLY A 83 12.32 4.20 22.43
C GLY A 83 11.96 5.19 21.33
N GLN A 84 12.29 6.46 21.54
CA GLN A 84 11.91 7.59 20.67
C GLN A 84 12.79 7.77 19.40
N GLY A 85 13.56 6.75 19.02
CA GLY A 85 14.40 6.79 17.83
C GLY A 85 14.91 5.39 17.46
N VAL A 86 15.54 5.29 16.30
CA VAL A 86 16.11 4.04 15.80
C VAL A 86 17.14 3.48 16.77
N GLY A 87 17.01 2.19 17.10
CA GLY A 87 17.95 1.47 17.98
C GLY A 87 17.72 1.66 19.49
N PHE A 88 16.73 2.44 19.91
CA PHE A 88 16.44 2.65 21.33
C PHE A 88 15.37 1.68 21.83
N GLY A 89 15.69 0.89 22.86
CA GLY A 89 14.77 -0.08 23.46
C GLY A 89 14.58 -1.36 22.62
N GLY A 90 13.45 -2.05 22.81
CA GLY A 90 13.13 -3.27 22.04
C GLY A 90 12.95 -2.96 20.55
N TRP A 91 13.39 -3.87 19.68
CA TRP A 91 13.31 -3.76 18.22
C TRP A 91 12.39 -4.82 17.62
N PHE A 92 11.34 -4.37 16.94
CA PHE A 92 10.30 -5.17 16.30
C PHE A 92 10.31 -4.99 14.77
N SER A 93 10.06 -6.05 14.01
CA SER A 93 10.14 -6.02 12.54
C SER A 93 9.44 -7.24 11.94
N PRO A 94 8.23 -7.09 11.37
CA PRO A 94 7.34 -5.91 11.38
C PRO A 94 6.40 -5.88 12.60
N VAL A 95 5.67 -4.77 12.76
CA VAL A 95 4.50 -4.64 13.65
C VAL A 95 3.25 -4.23 12.87
N ALA A 96 2.07 -4.43 13.46
CA ALA A 96 0.80 -3.95 12.92
C ALA A 96 0.08 -3.07 13.95
N LEU A 97 -0.07 -1.78 13.65
CA LEU A 97 -0.88 -0.86 14.46
C LEU A 97 -2.35 -1.04 14.10
N ARG A 98 -3.23 -1.13 15.10
CA ARG A 98 -4.69 -1.20 14.94
C ARG A 98 -5.23 0.21 14.83
N VAL A 99 -5.80 0.56 13.67
CA VAL A 99 -6.37 1.88 13.41
C VAL A 99 -7.81 1.92 13.92
N ALA A 100 -8.18 3.01 14.59
CA ALA A 100 -9.58 3.29 14.90
C ALA A 100 -10.29 3.67 13.60
N GLY A 101 -11.21 2.84 13.11
CA GLY A 101 -11.80 3.02 11.77
C GLY A 101 -12.51 4.35 11.58
N ASP A 102 -13.11 4.90 12.64
CA ASP A 102 -13.74 6.23 12.69
C ASP A 102 -12.74 7.38 12.53
N SER A 103 -11.46 7.15 12.82
CA SER A 103 -10.41 8.16 12.69
C SER A 103 -9.83 8.30 11.27
N VAL A 104 -10.21 7.41 10.35
CA VAL A 104 -9.76 7.52 8.95
C VAL A 104 -10.20 8.86 8.40
N ASP A 105 -11.48 9.19 8.56
CA ASP A 105 -12.13 10.42 8.11
C ASP A 105 -12.15 11.52 9.19
N ASP A 106 -11.14 11.57 10.06
CA ASP A 106 -11.01 12.59 11.11
C ASP A 106 -9.99 13.66 10.69
N PRO A 107 -10.34 14.97 10.72
CA PRO A 107 -9.42 16.06 10.39
C PRO A 107 -8.22 16.15 11.34
N GLU A 108 -8.30 15.60 12.56
CA GLU A 108 -7.17 15.54 13.49
C GLU A 108 -6.17 14.42 13.15
N GLY A 109 -6.53 13.54 12.20
CA GLY A 109 -5.71 12.43 11.73
C GLY A 109 -6.02 11.11 12.44
N ILE A 110 -5.31 10.06 12.03
CA ILE A 110 -5.62 8.70 12.49
C ILE A 110 -5.26 8.48 13.97
N ARG A 111 -6.08 7.67 14.63
CA ARG A 111 -5.90 7.22 16.01
C ARG A 111 -5.67 5.71 16.03
N TYR A 112 -4.89 5.25 17.00
CA TYR A 112 -4.64 3.82 17.20
C TYR A 112 -5.30 3.30 18.46
N THR A 113 -5.69 2.03 18.41
CA THR A 113 -6.34 1.30 19.51
C THR A 113 -5.51 0.13 20.03
N GLY A 114 -4.36 -0.15 19.41
CA GLY A 114 -3.47 -1.22 19.83
C GLY A 114 -2.39 -1.57 18.82
N VAL A 115 -1.61 -2.60 19.13
CA VAL A 115 -0.53 -3.12 18.29
C VAL A 115 -0.47 -4.64 18.34
N VAL A 116 -0.03 -5.26 17.24
CA VAL A 116 0.34 -6.68 17.13
C VAL A 116 1.80 -6.75 16.65
N GLY A 117 2.58 -7.73 17.09
CA GLY A 117 3.99 -7.86 16.69
C GLY A 117 5.01 -7.47 17.77
N VAL A 118 4.54 -6.98 18.92
CA VAL A 118 5.40 -6.57 20.06
C VAL A 118 5.62 -7.75 21.02
N ASP A 119 4.56 -8.28 21.62
CA ASP A 119 4.66 -9.41 22.57
C ASP A 119 4.81 -10.77 21.88
N LYS A 120 4.20 -10.89 20.70
CA LYS A 120 4.25 -12.06 19.83
C LYS A 120 4.54 -11.62 18.41
N PRO A 121 5.39 -12.33 17.66
CA PRO A 121 5.71 -11.99 16.28
C PRO A 121 4.46 -11.85 15.38
N LEU A 122 4.45 -10.83 14.52
CA LEU A 122 3.41 -10.68 13.50
C LEU A 122 3.52 -11.79 12.44
N LEU A 123 4.74 -12.22 12.13
CA LEU A 123 5.05 -13.25 11.15
C LEU A 123 5.40 -14.57 11.84
N ALA A 124 5.02 -15.70 11.24
CA ALA A 124 5.36 -17.03 11.77
C ALA A 124 6.85 -17.36 11.63
N ASP A 125 7.44 -16.99 10.50
CA ASP A 125 8.87 -17.21 10.25
C ASP A 125 9.69 -16.20 11.06
N PRO A 126 10.64 -16.64 11.91
CA PRO A 126 11.40 -15.75 12.75
C PRO A 126 12.29 -14.81 11.93
N LYS A 127 12.49 -13.60 12.44
CA LYS A 127 13.47 -12.66 11.92
C LYS A 127 14.89 -13.21 12.10
N PRO A 128 15.69 -13.34 11.03
CA PRO A 128 17.09 -13.77 11.17
C PRO A 128 17.90 -12.79 12.06
N PRO A 129 18.89 -13.27 12.83
CA PRO A 129 19.72 -12.39 13.65
C PRO A 129 20.39 -11.29 12.83
N GLY A 130 20.28 -10.03 13.28
CA GLY A 130 20.87 -8.87 12.60
C GLY A 130 20.24 -8.51 11.26
N ALA A 131 19.07 -9.05 10.94
CA ALA A 131 18.29 -8.72 9.75
C ALA A 131 16.95 -8.06 10.12
N SER A 132 16.35 -7.35 9.16
CA SER A 132 14.97 -6.87 9.24
C SER A 132 14.06 -7.75 8.38
N GLN A 133 12.79 -7.84 8.76
CA GLN A 133 11.72 -8.38 7.91
C GLN A 133 10.74 -7.23 7.64
N LEU A 134 10.88 -6.59 6.49
CA LEU A 134 10.17 -5.34 6.20
C LEU A 134 8.96 -5.59 5.30
N PRO A 135 7.81 -4.91 5.56
CA PRO A 135 6.69 -4.91 4.66
C PRO A 135 7.14 -4.25 3.35
N ALA A 136 6.90 -4.95 2.25
CA ALA A 136 7.35 -4.57 0.92
C ALA A 136 6.16 -4.50 -0.06
N GLY A 137 4.96 -4.25 0.45
CA GLY A 137 3.73 -4.14 -0.33
C GLY A 137 2.58 -4.99 0.19
N VAL A 138 1.39 -4.40 0.24
CA VAL A 138 0.12 -5.10 0.49
C VAL A 138 -0.66 -5.22 -0.82
N VAL A 139 -1.27 -6.39 -1.04
CA VAL A 139 -2.25 -6.61 -2.12
C VAL A 139 -3.46 -7.34 -1.56
N GLN A 140 -4.62 -6.73 -1.73
CA GLN A 140 -5.91 -7.29 -1.32
C GLN A 140 -6.65 -7.88 -2.52
N ILE A 141 -7.10 -9.13 -2.39
CA ILE A 141 -7.80 -9.87 -3.44
C ILE A 141 -8.99 -10.60 -2.82
N ASN A 142 -10.23 -10.23 -3.16
CA ASN A 142 -11.45 -10.85 -2.63
C ASN A 142 -11.45 -11.01 -1.09
N ARG A 143 -11.16 -9.93 -0.36
CA ARG A 143 -11.08 -9.90 1.12
C ARG A 143 -9.96 -10.75 1.72
N GLN A 144 -9.04 -11.26 0.90
CA GLN A 144 -7.81 -11.87 1.35
C GLN A 144 -6.67 -10.88 1.22
N ASN A 145 -5.88 -10.75 2.28
CA ASN A 145 -4.73 -9.85 2.31
C ASN A 145 -3.43 -10.65 2.17
N TYR A 146 -2.61 -10.21 1.23
CA TYR A 146 -1.28 -10.72 1.01
C TYR A 146 -0.27 -9.60 1.28
N LEU A 147 0.72 -9.88 2.11
CA LEU A 147 1.84 -9.00 2.39
C LEU A 147 3.07 -9.58 1.71
N LEU A 148 3.76 -8.81 0.88
CA LEU A 148 5.13 -9.14 0.53
C LEU A 148 6.04 -8.73 1.69
N VAL A 149 6.83 -9.67 2.18
CA VAL A 149 7.88 -9.41 3.18
C VAL A 149 9.23 -9.57 2.50
N THR A 150 10.08 -8.56 2.62
CA THR A 150 11.47 -8.62 2.18
C THR A 150 12.39 -8.66 3.38
N THR A 151 13.21 -9.71 3.45
CA THR A 151 14.25 -9.83 4.47
C THR A 151 15.48 -9.08 3.99
N THR A 152 15.94 -8.13 4.79
CA THR A 152 17.07 -7.26 4.46
C THR A 152 18.16 -7.37 5.52
N LYS A 153 19.40 -7.11 5.12
CA LYS A 153 20.51 -6.85 6.03
C LYS A 153 21.13 -5.53 5.62
N ASP A 154 21.21 -4.56 6.53
CA ASP A 154 21.67 -3.20 6.23
C ASP A 154 20.92 -2.60 5.02
N LEU A 155 19.60 -2.83 4.96
CA LEU A 155 18.69 -2.49 3.86
C LEU A 155 18.98 -3.17 2.50
N VAL A 156 19.98 -4.06 2.42
CA VAL A 156 20.24 -4.86 1.22
C VAL A 156 19.32 -6.08 1.20
N PRO A 157 18.45 -6.25 0.18
CA PRO A 157 17.51 -7.37 0.12
C PRO A 157 18.24 -8.71 -0.03
N GLN A 158 17.80 -9.71 0.74
CA GLN A 158 18.32 -11.08 0.70
C GLN A 158 17.32 -12.03 0.05
N THR A 159 16.07 -12.00 0.54
CA THR A 159 14.96 -12.80 0.03
C THR A 159 13.64 -12.05 0.16
N SER A 160 12.64 -12.44 -0.63
CA SER A 160 11.26 -11.95 -0.48
C SER A 160 10.27 -13.10 -0.54
N ARG A 161 9.15 -13.00 0.19
CA ARG A 161 8.09 -14.01 0.21
C ARG A 161 6.72 -13.36 0.42
N LEU A 162 5.68 -13.99 -0.11
CA LEU A 162 4.31 -13.59 0.20
C LEU A 162 3.89 -14.23 1.51
N VAL A 163 3.21 -13.46 2.35
CA VAL A 163 2.63 -13.88 3.61
C VAL A 163 1.13 -13.67 3.52
N LYS A 164 0.33 -14.64 3.97
CA LYS A 164 -1.12 -14.50 4.06
C LYS A 164 -1.50 -13.96 5.43
N ALA A 165 -2.05 -12.75 5.44
CA ALA A 165 -2.47 -12.09 6.66
C ALA A 165 -3.88 -12.55 7.09
N VAL A 166 -4.09 -12.66 8.39
CA VAL A 166 -5.34 -13.11 8.99
C VAL A 166 -5.72 -12.16 10.11
N ALA A 167 -6.96 -11.67 10.08
CA ALA A 167 -7.45 -10.71 11.04
C ALA A 167 -7.41 -11.26 12.48
N GLY A 168 -7.21 -10.37 13.45
CA GLY A 168 -7.32 -10.65 14.88
C GLY A 168 -6.14 -11.41 15.49
N GLN A 169 -5.12 -11.78 14.72
CA GLN A 169 -3.99 -12.57 15.21
C GLN A 169 -2.65 -12.22 14.56
N GLY A 170 -1.55 -12.49 15.27
CA GLY A 170 -0.20 -12.54 14.70
C GLY A 170 0.14 -13.93 14.14
N GLY A 171 1.42 -14.23 13.93
CA GLY A 171 1.87 -15.52 13.39
C GLY A 171 1.40 -15.78 11.95
N TRP A 172 1.34 -14.75 11.12
CA TRP A 172 0.93 -14.88 9.72
C TRP A 172 1.88 -15.77 8.93
N GLN A 173 1.29 -16.64 8.12
CA GLN A 173 1.99 -17.75 7.49
C GLN A 173 2.52 -17.34 6.11
N THR A 174 3.76 -17.74 5.83
CA THR A 174 4.33 -17.66 4.49
C THR A 174 3.48 -18.50 3.53
N VAL A 175 3.12 -17.92 2.40
CA VAL A 175 2.48 -18.64 1.30
C VAL A 175 3.46 -19.65 0.73
N ALA A 176 3.09 -20.93 0.75
CA ALA A 176 3.95 -22.02 0.31
C ALA A 176 4.50 -21.79 -1.10
N GLY A 177 5.82 -21.96 -1.28
CA GLY A 177 6.49 -21.80 -2.57
C GLY A 177 6.65 -20.35 -3.06
N SER A 178 6.27 -19.33 -2.28
CA SER A 178 6.35 -17.92 -2.71
C SER A 178 7.73 -17.27 -2.50
N GLN A 179 8.59 -17.87 -1.69
CA GLN A 179 9.92 -17.34 -1.40
C GLN A 179 10.79 -17.30 -2.66
N ARG A 180 11.51 -16.19 -2.85
CA ARG A 180 12.45 -15.98 -3.94
C ARG A 180 13.74 -15.32 -3.42
N PRO A 181 14.90 -15.60 -4.04
CA PRO A 181 16.12 -14.83 -3.78
C PRO A 181 15.93 -13.38 -4.25
N ALA A 182 16.71 -12.45 -3.69
CA ALA A 182 16.67 -11.05 -4.09
C ALA A 182 16.90 -10.84 -5.60
N SER A 183 17.69 -11.71 -6.25
CA SER A 183 17.98 -11.65 -7.70
C SER A 183 16.81 -12.04 -8.62
N TYR A 184 15.70 -12.55 -8.07
CA TYR A 184 14.55 -12.96 -8.87
C TYR A 184 14.00 -11.83 -9.73
N ALA A 185 13.60 -12.14 -10.97
CA ALA A 185 13.18 -11.16 -11.99
C ALA A 185 14.23 -10.04 -12.24
N GLY A 186 15.52 -10.33 -11.98
CA GLY A 186 16.61 -9.37 -12.08
C GLY A 186 16.59 -8.33 -10.96
N GLY A 187 16.14 -8.68 -9.76
CA GLY A 187 16.04 -7.76 -8.62
C GLY A 187 14.69 -7.07 -8.44
N ARG A 188 13.86 -7.08 -9.50
CA ARG A 188 12.72 -6.17 -9.70
C ARG A 188 11.39 -6.65 -9.11
N GLN A 189 11.44 -7.62 -8.20
CA GLN A 189 10.27 -8.07 -7.46
C GLN A 189 10.62 -8.30 -5.99
N THR A 190 11.39 -7.38 -5.40
CA THR A 190 11.62 -7.37 -3.94
C THR A 190 10.76 -6.33 -3.22
N GLN A 191 9.96 -5.57 -3.97
CA GLN A 191 8.91 -4.73 -3.43
C GLN A 191 7.79 -4.63 -4.48
N ILE A 192 6.54 -4.61 -4.03
CA ILE A 192 5.34 -4.61 -4.85
C ILE A 192 4.30 -3.62 -4.29
N SER A 193 3.29 -3.31 -5.08
CA SER A 193 2.00 -2.82 -4.60
C SER A 193 0.95 -3.09 -5.67
N GLY A 194 -0.33 -3.10 -5.32
CA GLY A 194 -1.36 -3.40 -6.31
C GLY A 194 -2.76 -3.47 -5.77
N TYR A 195 -3.70 -3.49 -6.71
CA TYR A 195 -5.13 -3.66 -6.43
C TYR A 195 -5.73 -4.74 -7.33
N TYR A 196 -6.86 -5.28 -6.90
CA TYR A 196 -7.64 -6.23 -7.67
C TYR A 196 -8.85 -5.53 -8.29
N ASP A 197 -8.90 -5.52 -9.61
CA ASP A 197 -10.06 -5.12 -10.41
C ASP A 197 -10.87 -6.38 -10.74
N PRO A 198 -12.07 -6.57 -10.16
CA PRO A 198 -12.89 -7.74 -10.41
C PRO A 198 -13.64 -7.68 -11.75
N ILE A 199 -13.55 -6.58 -12.51
CA ILE A 199 -14.30 -6.40 -13.76
C ILE A 199 -13.78 -7.38 -14.81
N PRO A 200 -14.64 -8.27 -15.35
CA PRO A 200 -14.23 -9.20 -16.40
C PRO A 200 -13.74 -8.48 -17.65
N THR A 201 -12.64 -8.98 -18.21
CA THR A 201 -12.12 -8.58 -19.52
C THR A 201 -12.17 -9.78 -20.48
N PRO A 202 -12.06 -9.59 -21.81
CA PRO A 202 -12.03 -10.71 -22.76
C PRO A 202 -10.98 -11.78 -22.43
N ASP A 203 -9.89 -11.37 -21.80
CA ASP A 203 -8.73 -12.16 -21.40
C ASP A 203 -8.71 -12.57 -19.92
N SER A 204 -9.68 -12.13 -19.10
CA SER A 204 -9.89 -12.65 -17.74
C SER A 204 -11.35 -12.52 -17.29
N GLN A 205 -12.01 -13.67 -17.11
CA GLN A 205 -13.40 -13.74 -16.63
C GLN A 205 -13.55 -13.36 -15.14
N THR A 206 -12.44 -13.32 -14.39
CA THR A 206 -12.42 -12.96 -12.97
C THR A 206 -11.77 -11.59 -12.75
N GLY A 207 -11.52 -10.81 -13.80
CA GLY A 207 -10.74 -9.58 -13.71
C GLY A 207 -9.26 -9.81 -13.39
N TRP A 208 -8.56 -8.74 -13.05
CA TRP A 208 -7.09 -8.71 -12.93
C TRP A 208 -6.63 -8.15 -11.59
N VAL A 209 -5.55 -8.73 -11.07
CA VAL A 209 -4.73 -8.08 -10.04
C VAL A 209 -3.64 -7.30 -10.77
N TYR A 210 -3.67 -5.98 -10.69
CA TYR A 210 -2.63 -5.11 -11.25
C TYR A 210 -1.56 -4.85 -10.21
N ILE A 211 -0.29 -5.01 -10.60
CA ILE A 211 0.83 -5.03 -9.67
C ILE A 211 1.95 -4.17 -10.23
N VAL A 212 2.38 -3.18 -9.47
CA VAL A 212 3.68 -2.53 -9.67
C VAL A 212 4.74 -3.27 -8.86
N ALA A 213 5.93 -3.43 -9.42
CA ALA A 213 7.05 -4.05 -8.72
C ALA A 213 8.39 -3.39 -9.08
N ASN A 214 9.31 -3.37 -8.13
CA ASN A 214 10.66 -2.83 -8.25
C ASN A 214 11.64 -3.58 -7.32
N ASN A 215 12.76 -2.94 -6.99
CA ASN A 215 13.72 -3.40 -6.00
C ASN A 215 13.58 -2.66 -4.67
N PHE A 216 13.67 -3.39 -3.56
CA PHE A 216 13.54 -2.83 -2.20
C PHE A 216 14.63 -1.79 -1.88
N ASP A 217 15.83 -1.97 -2.47
CA ASP A 217 16.96 -1.05 -2.31
C ASP A 217 16.85 0.23 -3.16
N ARG A 218 15.73 0.43 -3.87
CA ARG A 218 15.41 1.64 -4.63
C ARG A 218 16.40 1.91 -5.77
N SER A 219 17.13 0.89 -6.21
CA SER A 219 18.18 1.06 -7.22
C SER A 219 17.65 1.10 -8.66
N GLY A 220 16.37 0.80 -8.89
CA GLY A 220 15.81 0.65 -10.22
C GLY A 220 14.38 1.18 -10.40
N PRO A 221 13.86 1.10 -11.62
CA PRO A 221 12.56 1.66 -11.97
C PRO A 221 11.39 0.71 -11.67
N VAL A 222 10.18 1.26 -11.80
CA VAL A 222 8.92 0.52 -11.64
C VAL A 222 8.60 -0.29 -12.89
N MET A 223 8.22 -1.55 -12.68
CA MET A 223 7.68 -2.46 -13.67
C MET A 223 6.20 -2.72 -13.39
N LEU A 224 5.40 -2.92 -14.44
CA LEU A 224 3.98 -3.26 -14.32
C LEU A 224 3.73 -4.72 -14.69
N TYR A 225 2.90 -5.38 -13.90
CA TYR A 225 2.43 -6.73 -14.09
C TYR A 225 0.93 -6.84 -13.89
N ARG A 226 0.36 -7.93 -14.37
CA ARG A 226 -0.96 -8.40 -13.94
C ARG A 226 -0.98 -9.90 -13.71
N ALA A 227 -1.88 -10.36 -12.85
CA ALA A 227 -2.15 -11.77 -12.61
C ALA A 227 -3.65 -11.99 -12.38
N THR A 228 -4.13 -13.22 -12.54
CA THR A 228 -5.46 -13.56 -12.03
C THR A 228 -5.37 -13.80 -10.52
N ARG A 229 -6.51 -13.77 -9.82
CA ARG A 229 -6.55 -14.08 -8.38
C ARG A 229 -6.00 -15.47 -8.05
N GLU A 230 -6.14 -16.44 -8.94
CA GLU A 230 -5.65 -17.82 -8.77
C GLU A 230 -4.14 -17.94 -8.99
N THR A 231 -3.56 -17.05 -9.80
CA THR A 231 -2.14 -17.09 -10.15
C THR A 231 -1.29 -16.08 -9.41
N PHE A 232 -1.91 -15.13 -8.69
CA PHE A 232 -1.22 -14.07 -7.95
C PHE A 232 -0.10 -14.57 -7.04
N THR A 233 -0.31 -15.65 -6.28
CA THR A 233 0.70 -16.13 -5.33
C THR A 233 1.92 -16.78 -5.98
N ASP A 234 1.82 -17.14 -7.26
CA ASP A 234 2.95 -17.62 -8.06
C ASP A 234 3.47 -16.50 -8.96
N ARG A 235 4.46 -15.77 -8.45
CA ARG A 235 5.10 -14.64 -9.14
C ARG A 235 5.70 -14.99 -10.51
N ALA A 236 5.96 -16.28 -10.79
CA ALA A 236 6.44 -16.72 -12.10
C ALA A 236 5.37 -16.69 -13.19
N ARG A 237 4.08 -16.60 -12.81
CA ARG A 237 2.94 -16.54 -13.73
C ARG A 237 2.46 -15.12 -14.02
N TRP A 238 3.05 -14.11 -13.39
CA TRP A 238 2.68 -12.72 -13.61
C TRP A 238 3.00 -12.28 -15.04
N GLN A 239 2.03 -11.67 -15.71
CA GLN A 239 2.18 -11.16 -17.06
C GLN A 239 2.76 -9.74 -17.00
N GLY A 240 3.98 -9.57 -17.52
CA GLY A 240 4.62 -8.25 -17.62
C GLY A 240 3.99 -7.36 -18.70
N TRP A 241 3.98 -6.06 -18.46
CA TRP A 241 3.65 -5.02 -19.44
C TRP A 241 4.92 -4.47 -20.12
N ALA A 242 4.91 -4.43 -21.44
CA ALA A 242 5.92 -3.74 -22.24
C ALA A 242 5.32 -2.54 -22.99
N ALA A 243 5.97 -1.38 -22.91
CA ALA A 243 5.58 -0.18 -23.65
C ALA A 243 6.11 -0.18 -25.09
N GLY A 244 5.54 0.68 -25.94
CA GLY A 244 6.01 0.94 -27.29
C GLY A 244 5.54 -0.05 -28.37
N PRO A 245 6.03 0.12 -29.62
CA PRO A 245 5.63 -0.73 -30.75
C PRO A 245 5.93 -2.21 -30.51
N GLY A 246 4.92 -3.07 -30.67
CA GLY A 246 5.04 -4.51 -30.39
C GLY A 246 5.04 -4.88 -28.90
N GLY A 247 4.81 -3.90 -28.03
CA GLY A 247 4.58 -4.09 -26.60
C GLY A 247 3.21 -4.73 -26.29
N GLY A 248 2.79 -4.60 -25.04
CA GLY A 248 1.57 -5.20 -24.51
C GLY A 248 1.81 -6.10 -23.30
N TRP A 249 0.73 -6.73 -22.85
CA TRP A 249 0.77 -7.71 -21.76
C TRP A 249 1.43 -9.02 -22.18
N ASN A 250 1.90 -9.77 -21.18
CA ASN A 250 2.57 -11.05 -21.34
C ASN A 250 3.85 -10.95 -22.19
N LYS A 251 4.59 -9.86 -22.00
CA LYS A 251 5.91 -9.61 -22.58
C LYS A 251 6.94 -9.46 -21.47
N THR A 252 8.22 -9.47 -21.84
CA THR A 252 9.28 -9.04 -20.91
C THR A 252 8.97 -7.60 -20.48
N PRO A 253 8.77 -7.33 -19.17
CA PRO A 253 8.32 -6.03 -18.73
C PRO A 253 9.37 -4.96 -19.00
N THR A 254 8.93 -3.79 -19.43
CA THR A 254 9.77 -2.59 -19.58
C THR A 254 9.47 -1.60 -18.45
N PRO A 255 10.45 -0.76 -18.05
CA PRO A 255 10.18 0.32 -17.11
C PRO A 255 8.96 1.16 -17.53
N LEU A 256 8.10 1.52 -16.59
CA LEU A 256 7.03 2.49 -16.85
C LEU A 256 7.62 3.90 -17.13
N TRP A 257 8.68 4.27 -16.41
CA TRP A 257 9.52 5.45 -16.62
C TRP A 257 10.95 5.15 -16.10
N PRO A 258 11.98 5.96 -16.41
CA PRO A 258 13.37 5.59 -16.16
C PRO A 258 13.88 5.87 -14.73
N ASP A 259 13.14 6.61 -13.91
CA ASP A 259 13.61 7.01 -12.58
C ASP A 259 13.72 5.83 -11.62
N LYS A 260 14.56 6.01 -10.61
CA LYS A 260 14.69 5.07 -9.49
C LYS A 260 13.57 5.33 -8.49
N VAL A 261 12.89 4.26 -8.08
CA VAL A 261 11.69 4.37 -7.25
C VAL A 261 11.79 3.42 -6.06
N GLY A 262 11.27 3.86 -4.92
CA GLY A 262 11.07 3.08 -3.70
C GLY A 262 9.65 3.22 -3.18
N GLU A 263 9.32 2.38 -2.20
CA GLU A 263 8.08 2.31 -1.42
C GLU A 263 6.85 2.77 -2.20
N MET A 264 6.21 1.83 -2.88
CA MET A 264 5.08 2.12 -3.75
C MET A 264 3.76 1.81 -3.05
N SER A 265 2.75 2.62 -3.35
CA SER A 265 1.35 2.38 -3.01
C SER A 265 0.48 2.59 -4.23
N LEU A 266 0.10 1.49 -4.89
CA LEU A 266 -0.86 1.46 -6.00
C LEU A 266 -2.23 1.05 -5.47
N ARG A 267 -3.20 1.95 -5.55
CA ARG A 267 -4.60 1.69 -5.19
C ARG A 267 -5.53 2.13 -6.33
N GLU A 268 -6.73 1.57 -6.34
CA GLU A 268 -7.83 2.15 -7.09
C GLU A 268 -8.54 3.17 -6.20
N VAL A 269 -8.67 4.41 -6.69
CA VAL A 269 -9.37 5.52 -6.03
C VAL A 269 -10.33 6.12 -7.05
N ASP A 270 -11.62 6.19 -6.70
CA ASP A 270 -12.71 6.62 -7.62
C ASP A 270 -12.67 5.94 -9.00
N GLY A 271 -12.37 4.63 -9.01
CA GLY A 271 -12.25 3.84 -10.24
C GLY A 271 -11.08 4.27 -11.13
N LYS A 272 -10.02 4.86 -10.56
CA LYS A 272 -8.79 5.21 -11.25
C LYS A 272 -7.58 4.63 -10.52
N PRO A 273 -6.59 4.10 -11.25
CA PRO A 273 -5.29 3.77 -10.65
C PRO A 273 -4.59 5.04 -10.16
N VAL A 274 -4.25 5.04 -8.88
CA VAL A 274 -3.44 6.06 -8.22
C VAL A 274 -2.20 5.41 -7.66
N LEU A 275 -1.04 5.89 -8.07
CA LEU A 275 0.26 5.42 -7.61
C LEU A 275 0.96 6.52 -6.85
N SER A 276 1.17 6.33 -5.54
CA SER A 276 2.10 7.14 -4.74
C SER A 276 3.40 6.38 -4.51
N TYR A 277 4.53 7.08 -4.54
CA TYR A 277 5.85 6.45 -4.46
C TYR A 277 6.95 7.43 -4.01
N PHE A 278 8.05 6.89 -3.49
CA PHE A 278 9.28 7.64 -3.28
C PHE A 278 10.12 7.65 -4.56
N ASN A 279 10.45 8.84 -5.09
CA ASN A 279 11.34 8.99 -6.22
C ASN A 279 12.79 9.15 -5.73
N ALA A 280 13.56 8.05 -5.75
CA ALA A 280 14.95 8.05 -5.32
C ALA A 280 15.89 8.86 -6.26
N SER A 281 15.45 9.20 -7.48
CA SER A 281 16.22 10.09 -8.36
C SER A 281 16.18 11.55 -7.89
N THR A 282 15.09 11.98 -7.24
CA THR A 282 14.87 13.38 -6.82
C THR A 282 14.83 13.57 -5.30
N GLY A 283 14.56 12.50 -4.55
CA GLY A 283 14.25 12.52 -3.12
C GLY A 283 12.78 12.82 -2.80
N ASN A 284 11.94 13.11 -3.79
CA ASN A 284 10.56 13.55 -3.56
C ASN A 284 9.60 12.38 -3.28
N MET A 285 8.48 12.68 -2.64
CA MET A 285 7.29 11.84 -2.71
C MET A 285 6.41 12.32 -3.85
N GLU A 286 6.05 11.40 -4.74
CA GLU A 286 5.33 11.71 -5.97
C GLU A 286 4.05 10.87 -6.08
N MET A 287 3.11 11.37 -6.87
CA MET A 287 1.85 10.72 -7.15
C MET A 287 1.49 10.85 -8.63
N ARG A 288 0.92 9.79 -9.18
CA ARG A 288 0.39 9.73 -10.55
C ARG A 288 -1.03 9.17 -10.54
N VAL A 289 -1.90 9.78 -11.34
CA VAL A 289 -3.26 9.31 -11.60
C VAL A 289 -3.39 9.00 -13.08
N ALA A 290 -3.92 7.82 -13.42
CA ALA A 290 -4.12 7.42 -14.80
C ALA A 290 -5.55 6.96 -15.07
N TYR A 291 -5.93 6.86 -16.35
CA TYR A 291 -7.20 6.25 -16.75
C TYR A 291 -7.18 4.72 -16.56
N ASP A 292 -6.03 4.12 -16.82
CA ASP A 292 -5.76 2.70 -16.70
C ASP A 292 -4.31 2.45 -16.24
N PRO A 293 -3.99 1.28 -15.66
CA PRO A 293 -2.67 1.02 -15.09
C PRO A 293 -1.52 1.14 -16.10
N THR A 294 -1.75 0.90 -17.39
CA THR A 294 -0.72 0.98 -18.42
C THR A 294 -0.34 2.43 -18.74
N GLY A 295 -1.26 3.37 -18.47
CA GLY A 295 -1.04 4.81 -18.61
C GLY A 295 -0.20 5.46 -17.50
N LEU A 296 0.11 4.73 -16.42
CA LEU A 296 0.90 5.27 -15.28
C LEU A 296 2.26 5.84 -15.71
N GLY A 297 2.90 5.28 -16.74
CA GLY A 297 4.21 5.74 -17.23
C GLY A 297 4.20 7.15 -17.83
N THR A 298 3.05 7.61 -18.33
CA THR A 298 2.90 8.92 -19.00
C THR A 298 1.94 9.86 -18.27
N ALA A 299 1.33 9.40 -17.17
CA ALA A 299 0.48 10.22 -16.32
C ALA A 299 1.20 11.46 -15.78
N PRO A 300 0.50 12.59 -15.57
CA PRO A 300 1.08 13.75 -14.93
C PRO A 300 1.58 13.40 -13.51
N VAL A 301 2.64 14.09 -13.09
CA VAL A 301 3.25 13.89 -11.77
C VAL A 301 2.83 15.02 -10.84
N THR A 302 2.30 14.66 -9.68
CA THR A 302 2.11 15.56 -8.55
C THR A 302 3.24 15.33 -7.54
N THR A 303 3.98 16.38 -7.18
CA THR A 303 4.93 16.32 -6.06
C THR A 303 4.16 16.46 -4.76
N VAL A 304 3.95 15.36 -4.04
CA VAL A 304 3.27 15.35 -2.74
C VAL A 304 4.17 15.98 -1.69
N VAL A 305 5.42 15.54 -1.60
CA VAL A 305 6.41 16.14 -0.69
C VAL A 305 7.67 16.43 -1.47
N GLN A 306 8.17 17.66 -1.33
CA GLN A 306 9.46 18.06 -1.86
C GLN A 306 10.54 17.73 -0.83
N ALA A 307 11.58 16.99 -1.24
CA ALA A 307 12.74 16.79 -0.38
C ALA A 307 13.40 18.12 -0.03
N GLY A 308 13.70 18.31 1.25
CA GLY A 308 14.42 19.47 1.76
C GLY A 308 15.49 19.10 2.78
N ASP A 309 16.17 20.12 3.27
CA ASP A 309 17.15 19.97 4.35
C ASP A 309 16.47 19.72 5.69
N TRP A 310 17.19 19.08 6.61
CA TRP A 310 16.75 18.96 7.99
C TRP A 310 16.67 20.36 8.64
N PRO A 311 15.55 20.69 9.32
CA PRO A 311 15.45 21.91 10.08
C PRO A 311 16.33 21.84 11.34
N ASP A 312 16.54 23.00 11.97
CA ASP A 312 17.11 23.11 13.31
C ASP A 312 16.08 23.80 14.22
N PRO A 313 15.48 23.10 15.21
CA PRO A 313 15.72 21.70 15.58
C PRO A 313 15.09 20.68 14.62
N GLU A 314 15.66 19.47 14.55
CA GLU A 314 15.32 18.41 13.56
C GLU A 314 13.89 17.88 13.67
N ASP A 315 13.29 17.95 14.85
CA ASP A 315 11.90 17.56 15.10
C ASP A 315 10.88 18.53 14.47
N SER A 316 11.32 19.75 14.12
CA SER A 316 10.46 20.79 13.59
C SER A 316 9.80 20.38 12.27
N LEU A 317 8.61 20.90 12.05
CA LEU A 317 7.90 20.78 10.78
C LEU A 317 7.57 22.19 10.28
N PRO A 318 7.62 22.43 8.96
CA PRO A 318 7.24 23.73 8.40
C PRO A 318 5.73 23.99 8.60
N PRO A 319 5.15 25.12 8.21
CA PRO A 319 3.69 25.28 8.14
C PRO A 319 2.98 24.14 7.37
N SER A 320 1.68 23.94 7.59
CA SER A 320 0.95 22.80 7.01
C SER A 320 0.79 22.86 5.49
N ASP A 321 0.82 24.06 4.91
CA ASP A 321 0.75 24.32 3.47
C ASP A 321 2.12 24.26 2.77
N ASP A 322 3.20 24.11 3.54
CA ASP A 322 4.54 23.86 3.03
C ASP A 322 4.82 22.34 3.06
N ASN A 323 4.86 21.75 1.86
CA ASN A 323 5.05 20.32 1.68
C ASN A 323 6.52 19.88 1.63
N ARG A 324 7.46 20.69 2.14
CA ARG A 324 8.86 20.28 2.28
C ARG A 324 9.07 19.35 3.47
N LEU A 325 9.85 18.30 3.27
CA LEU A 325 10.24 17.36 4.33
C LEU A 325 11.65 16.81 4.07
N ALA A 326 12.42 16.66 5.14
CA ALA A 326 13.75 16.07 5.06
C ALA A 326 13.69 14.54 5.06
N GLN A 327 14.40 13.90 4.12
CA GLN A 327 14.51 12.45 3.95
C GLN A 327 13.16 11.70 4.02
N PRO A 328 12.18 12.05 3.16
CA PRO A 328 10.90 11.35 3.10
C PRO A 328 11.06 9.99 2.40
N TYR A 329 10.17 9.05 2.71
CA TYR A 329 9.97 7.78 1.98
C TYR A 329 8.61 7.18 2.37
N GLY A 330 8.21 6.04 1.80
CA GLY A 330 6.88 5.48 2.03
C GLY A 330 5.86 6.03 1.03
N GLY A 331 4.79 6.67 1.51
CA GLY A 331 3.75 7.24 0.64
C GLY A 331 2.54 6.33 0.49
N TYR A 332 2.04 5.78 1.59
CA TYR A 332 0.95 4.80 1.55
C TYR A 332 -0.41 5.47 1.55
N ILE A 333 -1.24 5.12 0.56
CA ILE A 333 -2.56 5.69 0.35
C ILE A 333 -3.53 5.09 1.38
N SER A 334 -4.29 5.96 2.06
CA SER A 334 -5.32 5.56 3.01
C SER A 334 -6.59 5.07 2.32
N PRO A 335 -7.28 4.07 2.92
CA PRO A 335 -8.68 3.83 2.64
C PRO A 335 -9.51 5.11 2.78
N GLY A 336 -10.61 5.16 2.05
CA GLY A 336 -11.53 6.31 2.00
C GLY A 336 -11.02 7.52 1.20
N SER A 337 -9.78 7.51 0.69
CA SER A 337 -9.28 8.58 -0.19
C SER A 337 -10.20 8.79 -1.40
N THR A 338 -10.30 10.03 -1.86
CA THR A 338 -10.96 10.41 -3.12
C THR A 338 -9.94 11.09 -4.03
N LEU A 339 -10.25 11.30 -5.32
CA LEU A 339 -9.37 12.02 -6.22
C LEU A 339 -9.31 13.52 -5.96
N ASP A 340 -10.22 14.08 -5.15
CA ASP A 340 -10.14 15.47 -4.70
C ASP A 340 -9.38 15.61 -3.37
N GLU A 341 -9.20 14.50 -2.64
CA GLU A 341 -8.46 14.44 -1.38
C GLU A 341 -7.87 13.03 -1.17
N VAL A 342 -6.72 12.77 -1.77
CA VAL A 342 -5.95 11.55 -1.51
C VAL A 342 -5.17 11.73 -0.22
N ARG A 343 -5.37 10.83 0.74
CA ARG A 343 -4.67 10.84 2.02
C ARG A 343 -3.49 9.87 1.96
N VAL A 344 -2.30 10.36 2.30
CA VAL A 344 -1.05 9.67 2.07
C VAL A 344 -0.14 9.76 3.29
N PHE A 345 0.50 8.65 3.63
CA PHE A 345 1.27 8.44 4.85
C PHE A 345 2.74 8.27 4.51
N ILE A 346 3.56 9.24 4.92
CA ILE A 346 4.95 9.40 4.51
C ILE A 346 5.84 9.26 5.73
N SER A 347 6.79 8.33 5.65
CA SER A 347 7.81 8.15 6.68
C SER A 347 8.90 9.20 6.56
N GLN A 348 9.48 9.55 7.71
CA GLN A 348 10.58 10.47 7.83
C GLN A 348 11.64 9.84 8.73
N TRP A 349 12.88 9.79 8.27
CA TRP A 349 13.98 9.23 9.06
C TRP A 349 15.25 10.04 8.93
N ASN A 350 15.72 10.59 10.05
CA ASN A 350 17.06 11.16 10.13
C ASN A 350 18.09 10.06 10.35
N THR A 351 18.92 9.80 9.35
CA THR A 351 19.93 8.73 9.37
C THR A 351 21.22 9.13 10.10
N THR A 352 21.31 10.35 10.64
CA THR A 352 22.50 10.78 11.38
C THR A 352 22.53 10.20 12.80
N PRO A 353 23.72 10.03 13.43
CA PRO A 353 23.84 9.51 14.78
C PRO A 353 23.41 10.58 15.81
N ARG A 354 22.11 10.74 15.99
CA ARG A 354 21.54 11.56 17.05
C ARG A 354 20.55 10.75 17.85
N ASP A 355 20.63 10.87 19.15
CA ASP A 355 19.90 10.10 20.16
C ASP A 355 18.39 10.36 20.17
N ARG A 356 17.89 11.31 19.34
CA ARG A 356 16.47 11.64 19.16
C ARG A 356 16.10 12.00 17.72
N ALA A 357 16.88 11.52 16.75
CA ALA A 357 16.59 11.74 15.34
C ALA A 357 15.16 11.22 15.00
N PRO A 358 14.30 12.03 14.36
CA PRO A 358 12.94 11.60 14.02
C PRO A 358 12.94 10.30 13.22
N TYR A 359 12.10 9.36 13.67
CA TYR A 359 11.75 8.15 12.95
C TYR A 359 10.25 7.91 13.14
N ARG A 360 9.50 8.52 12.21
CA ARG A 360 8.06 8.76 12.35
C ARG A 360 7.35 8.70 11.01
N VAL A 361 6.03 8.59 11.04
CA VAL A 361 5.15 8.68 9.88
C VAL A 361 4.25 9.90 10.03
N LEU A 362 4.10 10.65 8.94
CA LEU A 362 3.27 11.84 8.84
C LEU A 362 2.15 11.64 7.82
N GLN A 363 0.99 12.22 8.10
CA GLN A 363 -0.17 12.22 7.23
C GLN A 363 -0.24 13.52 6.42
N PHE A 364 -0.52 13.37 5.13
CA PHE A 364 -0.75 14.45 4.18
C PHE A 364 -2.05 14.20 3.43
N ALA A 365 -2.67 15.27 2.95
CA ALA A 365 -3.77 15.26 2.00
C ALA A 365 -3.33 15.97 0.71
N VAL A 366 -3.71 15.44 -0.44
CA VAL A 366 -3.37 16.00 -1.75
C VAL A 366 -4.55 15.88 -2.71
N ASN A 367 -4.83 16.94 -3.47
CA ASN A 367 -5.65 16.84 -4.68
C ASN A 367 -4.70 16.62 -5.85
N PRO A 368 -4.48 15.39 -6.34
CA PRO A 368 -3.53 15.14 -7.41
C PRO A 368 -3.92 15.83 -8.72
N ILE A 369 -2.90 16.18 -9.50
CA ILE A 369 -3.08 16.56 -10.90
C ILE A 369 -3.65 15.35 -11.65
N LYS A 370 -4.80 15.57 -12.29
CA LYS A 370 -5.50 14.58 -13.09
C LYS A 370 -5.15 14.78 -14.58
N PRO A 371 -5.18 13.71 -15.40
CA PRO A 371 -4.95 13.82 -16.84
C PRO A 371 -6.14 14.36 -17.65
N TRP A 372 -7.13 15.03 -17.04
CA TRP A 372 -8.31 15.63 -17.68
C TRP A 372 -8.58 17.06 -17.22
#